data_AF-A0A9D1DTW7-F1
#
_entry.id   AF-A0A9D1DTW7-F1
#
_cell.length_a   1.000
_cell.length_b   1.000
_cell.length_c   1.000
_cell.angle_alpha   90.00
_cell.angle_beta   90.00
_cell.angle_gamma   90.00
#
_symmetry.space_group_name_H-M   'P 1'
#
loop_
_entity.id
_entity.type
_entity.pdbx_description
1 polymer ?
#
loop_
_entity_poly.entity_id
_entity_poly.type
_entity_poly.pdbx_seq_one_letter_code
_entity_poly.pdbx_strand_id
1 'polypeptide(L)'
;MNKSKERDFFDSPSMITYILIGLLVVLIILSQSFAIQSHMEAGDIFRSIINHNSIYLVSLIYFILIRVKFGKKYFDYLNVIIFAFYLLTTFASLFTIFQSFGFDSILNLAFNVLITLYFGYSFFTRTVIGKDLKLSDSPLAEINNGQYYYLLIGIIAISLIVSLVSVNSFEDVVVYLLEALYHFMFVRYIYLYKEYVERKELDIAKEKEKEREKEKTVDKVEEVKEDETTKNEEKPKEVKRRGRPKKNKDEEALK
;
A
#
# COMPACT_ATOMS: atom_id res chain seq x y z
N MET A 1 20.94 -5.25 21.68
CA MET A 1 19.94 -5.89 22.56
C MET A 1 18.87 -6.53 21.66
N ASN A 2 18.86 -7.86 21.56
CA ASN A 2 17.98 -8.64 20.69
C ASN A 2 16.53 -8.56 21.20
N LYS A 3 15.64 -7.83 20.49
CA LYS A 3 14.20 -8.10 20.57
C LYS A 3 13.91 -9.25 19.60
N SER A 4 13.66 -10.41 20.19
CA SER A 4 13.27 -11.66 19.55
C SER A 4 12.10 -11.48 18.59
N LYS A 5 12.10 -12.34 17.57
CA LYS A 5 11.10 -12.55 16.52
C LYS A 5 9.70 -12.93 17.06
N GLU A 6 9.05 -12.10 17.84
CA GLU A 6 7.59 -12.12 17.92
C GLU A 6 7.08 -11.16 16.84
N ARG A 7 6.84 -11.71 15.64
CA ARG A 7 5.93 -11.01 14.72
C ARG A 7 4.56 -11.14 15.34
N ASP A 8 4.08 -10.06 15.98
CA ASP A 8 2.70 -9.98 16.45
C ASP A 8 1.77 -10.46 15.32
N PHE A 9 0.82 -11.34 15.65
CA PHE A 9 -0.08 -11.92 14.64
C PHE A 9 -0.82 -10.81 13.87
N PHE A 10 -1.03 -9.66 14.52
CA PHE A 10 -1.64 -8.43 14.02
C PHE A 10 -0.79 -7.66 13.01
N ASP A 11 0.50 -7.99 12.91
CA ASP A 11 1.47 -7.41 11.96
C ASP A 11 1.85 -8.39 10.85
N SER A 12 1.22 -9.57 10.82
CA SER A 12 1.46 -10.60 9.80
C SER A 12 0.34 -10.62 8.76
N PRO A 13 0.57 -10.13 7.52
CA PRO A 13 -0.43 -10.15 6.46
C PRO A 13 -0.94 -11.56 6.14
N SER A 14 -0.07 -12.57 6.29
CA SER A 14 -0.45 -13.97 6.09
C SER A 14 -1.39 -14.48 7.17
N MET A 15 -1.22 -14.08 8.43
CA MET A 15 -2.11 -14.51 9.52
C MET A 15 -3.47 -13.81 9.40
N ILE A 16 -3.47 -12.51 9.12
CA ILE A 16 -4.70 -11.74 8.91
C ILE A 16 -5.53 -12.31 7.79
N THR A 17 -4.92 -12.71 6.66
CA THR A 17 -5.66 -13.36 5.57
C THR A 17 -6.28 -14.70 5.97
N TYR A 18 -5.63 -15.51 6.81
CA TYR A 18 -6.25 -16.73 7.34
C TYR A 18 -7.40 -16.44 8.31
N ILE A 19 -7.24 -15.45 9.18
CA ILE A 19 -8.29 -15.03 10.12
C ILE A 19 -9.50 -14.51 9.33
N LEU A 20 -9.27 -13.70 8.29
CA LEU A 20 -10.34 -13.21 7.41
C LEU A 20 -11.11 -14.34 6.73
N ILE A 21 -10.41 -15.36 6.19
CA ILE A 21 -11.06 -16.54 5.61
C ILE A 21 -11.92 -17.25 6.66
N GLY A 22 -11.38 -17.48 7.86
CA GLY A 22 -12.12 -18.13 8.95
C GLY A 22 -13.36 -17.34 9.38
N LEU A 23 -13.21 -16.03 9.58
CA LEU A 23 -14.32 -15.14 9.94
C LEU A 23 -15.41 -15.11 8.88
N LEU A 24 -15.03 -15.04 7.60
CA LEU A 24 -15.98 -15.04 6.49
C LEU A 24 -16.76 -16.35 6.40
N VAL A 25 -16.10 -17.49 6.60
CA VAL A 25 -16.78 -18.80 6.64
C VAL A 25 -17.79 -18.83 7.79
N VAL A 26 -17.40 -18.40 8.98
CA VAL A 26 -18.28 -18.36 10.16
C VAL A 26 -19.46 -17.41 9.94
N LEU A 27 -19.21 -16.20 9.41
CA LEU A 27 -20.25 -15.22 9.08
C LEU A 27 -21.26 -15.78 8.10
N ILE A 28 -20.82 -16.39 7.00
CA ILE A 28 -21.70 -16.96 5.97
C ILE A 28 -22.56 -18.10 6.56
N ILE A 29 -21.98 -18.94 7.42
CA ILE A 29 -22.71 -20.05 8.04
C ILE A 29 -23.74 -19.53 9.04
N LEU A 30 -23.35 -18.63 9.95
CA LEU A 30 -24.21 -18.17 11.04
C LEU A 30 -25.33 -17.25 10.57
N SER A 31 -25.04 -16.32 9.65
CA SER A 31 -26.06 -15.45 9.06
C SER A 31 -27.18 -16.23 8.34
N GLN A 32 -26.91 -17.45 7.89
CA GLN A 32 -27.92 -18.34 7.31
C GLN A 32 -28.53 -19.30 8.32
N SER A 33 -27.74 -19.79 9.27
CA SER A 33 -28.23 -20.73 10.30
C SER A 33 -29.35 -20.11 11.15
N PHE A 34 -29.36 -18.78 11.31
CA PHE A 34 -30.45 -18.05 11.97
C PHE A 34 -31.62 -17.70 11.04
N ALA A 35 -31.42 -17.72 9.71
CA ALA A 35 -32.46 -17.44 8.71
C ALA A 35 -33.20 -18.71 8.23
N ILE A 36 -32.62 -19.89 8.40
CA ILE A 36 -33.20 -21.15 7.94
C ILE A 36 -34.29 -21.63 8.91
N GLN A 37 -35.55 -21.37 8.55
CA GLN A 37 -36.65 -22.23 8.97
C GLN A 37 -36.47 -23.60 8.32
N SER A 38 -36.74 -24.66 9.07
CA SER A 38 -36.29 -26.06 8.90
C SER A 38 -36.62 -26.81 7.58
N HIS A 39 -36.99 -26.14 6.49
CA HIS A 39 -37.54 -26.78 5.28
C HIS A 39 -37.03 -26.24 3.93
N MET A 40 -35.90 -25.54 3.85
CA MET A 40 -35.39 -25.04 2.56
C MET A 40 -34.47 -26.03 1.82
N GLU A 41 -34.68 -26.19 0.51
CA GLU A 41 -33.79 -26.96 -0.36
C GLU A 41 -32.41 -26.28 -0.51
N ALA A 42 -31.36 -27.05 -0.79
CA ALA A 42 -29.99 -26.54 -0.90
C ALA A 42 -29.83 -25.41 -1.95
N GLY A 43 -30.66 -25.41 -3.00
CA GLY A 43 -30.69 -24.34 -4.00
C GLY A 43 -31.23 -23.01 -3.49
N ASP A 44 -32.23 -23.04 -2.60
CA ASP A 44 -32.81 -21.86 -1.99
C ASP A 44 -31.89 -21.26 -0.94
N ILE A 45 -31.17 -22.12 -0.20
CA ILE A 45 -30.09 -21.70 0.70
C ILE A 45 -28.98 -20.99 -0.10
N PHE A 46 -28.58 -21.52 -1.26
CA PHE A 46 -27.54 -20.90 -2.09
C PHE A 46 -27.98 -19.54 -2.67
N ARG A 47 -29.23 -19.42 -3.12
CA ARG A 47 -29.79 -18.13 -3.59
C ARG A 47 -29.90 -17.11 -2.45
N SER A 48 -30.33 -17.53 -1.27
CA SER A 48 -30.37 -16.69 -0.06
C SER A 48 -28.99 -16.18 0.34
N ILE A 49 -27.96 -17.05 0.33
CA ILE A 49 -26.57 -16.67 0.59
C ILE A 49 -26.08 -15.61 -0.40
N ILE A 50 -26.32 -15.84 -1.70
CA ILE A 50 -25.91 -14.89 -2.72
C ILE A 50 -26.62 -13.54 -2.52
N ASN A 51 -27.90 -13.54 -2.14
CA ASN A 51 -28.67 -12.30 -2.07
C ASN A 51 -28.38 -11.49 -0.79
N HIS A 52 -28.18 -12.15 0.36
CA HIS A 52 -27.97 -11.46 1.65
C HIS A 52 -26.51 -11.30 2.06
N ASN A 53 -25.59 -12.13 1.54
CA ASN A 53 -24.17 -12.13 1.94
C ASN A 53 -23.20 -12.06 0.74
N SER A 54 -23.65 -11.54 -0.41
CA SER A 54 -22.84 -11.47 -1.63
C SER A 54 -21.45 -10.89 -1.40
N ILE A 55 -21.33 -9.79 -0.65
CA ILE A 55 -20.04 -9.15 -0.39
C ILE A 55 -19.10 -10.04 0.43
N TYR A 56 -19.62 -10.76 1.44
CA TYR A 56 -18.83 -11.69 2.24
C TYR A 56 -18.39 -12.91 1.42
N LEU A 57 -19.27 -13.43 0.57
CA LEU A 57 -18.95 -14.53 -0.34
C LEU A 57 -17.87 -14.13 -1.36
N VAL A 58 -18.01 -12.97 -1.99
CA VAL A 58 -17.02 -12.44 -2.95
C VAL A 58 -15.69 -12.18 -2.24
N SER A 59 -15.72 -11.63 -1.02
CA SER A 59 -14.52 -11.41 -0.20
C SER A 59 -13.84 -12.73 0.17
N LEU A 60 -14.61 -13.78 0.47
CA LEU A 60 -14.07 -15.11 0.77
C LEU A 60 -13.33 -15.68 -0.44
N ILE A 61 -13.95 -15.60 -1.62
CA ILE A 61 -13.33 -16.02 -2.88
C ILE A 61 -12.05 -15.23 -3.12
N TYR A 62 -12.07 -13.91 -2.95
CA TYR A 62 -10.88 -13.06 -3.06
C TYR A 62 -9.75 -13.53 -2.15
N PHE A 63 -10.04 -13.72 -0.85
CA PHE A 63 -9.02 -14.11 0.12
C PHE A 63 -8.48 -15.52 -0.10
N ILE A 64 -9.30 -16.46 -0.57
CA ILE A 64 -8.83 -17.79 -0.97
C ILE A 64 -7.91 -17.70 -2.20
N LEU A 65 -8.31 -16.93 -3.22
CA LEU A 65 -7.56 -16.83 -4.47
C LEU A 65 -6.17 -16.23 -4.25
N ILE A 66 -6.02 -15.18 -3.44
CA ILE A 66 -4.70 -14.57 -3.19
C ILE A 66 -3.73 -15.51 -2.45
N ARG A 67 -4.21 -16.60 -1.83
CA ARG A 67 -3.36 -17.61 -1.18
C ARG A 67 -2.75 -18.59 -2.19
N VAL A 68 -3.45 -18.89 -3.28
CA VAL A 68 -2.96 -19.82 -4.31
C VAL A 68 -2.03 -19.13 -5.30
N LYS A 69 -1.19 -19.91 -5.99
CA LYS A 69 -0.24 -19.38 -6.99
C LYS A 69 -0.95 -18.53 -8.06
N PHE A 70 -2.16 -18.94 -8.46
CA PHE A 70 -2.97 -18.22 -9.42
C PHE A 70 -3.28 -16.79 -8.97
N GLY A 71 -3.86 -16.59 -7.77
CA GLY A 71 -4.21 -15.24 -7.33
C GLY A 71 -2.99 -14.39 -7.00
N LYS A 72 -1.86 -14.98 -6.61
CA LYS A 72 -0.59 -14.23 -6.51
C LYS A 72 -0.13 -13.68 -7.86
N LYS A 73 -0.32 -14.43 -8.94
CA LYS A 73 0.01 -14.01 -10.31
C LYS A 73 -0.93 -12.92 -10.83
N TYR A 74 -2.22 -13.01 -10.50
CA TYR A 74 -3.26 -12.09 -10.97
C TYR A 74 -3.75 -11.11 -9.89
N PHE A 75 -2.90 -10.79 -8.92
CA PHE A 75 -3.26 -10.04 -7.72
C PHE A 75 -3.91 -8.68 -8.04
N ASP A 76 -3.32 -7.91 -8.96
CA ASP A 76 -3.85 -6.60 -9.35
C ASP A 76 -5.24 -6.70 -9.98
N TYR A 77 -5.49 -7.73 -10.81
CA TYR A 77 -6.80 -7.98 -11.40
C TYR A 77 -7.84 -8.37 -10.35
N LEU A 78 -7.46 -9.19 -9.35
CA LEU A 78 -8.33 -9.52 -8.22
C LEU A 78 -8.69 -8.27 -7.41
N ASN A 79 -7.73 -7.36 -7.21
CA ASN A 79 -7.97 -6.08 -6.54
C ASN A 79 -8.94 -5.18 -7.32
N VAL A 80 -8.85 -5.16 -8.66
CA VAL A 80 -9.81 -4.42 -9.51
C VAL A 80 -11.21 -5.01 -9.37
N ILE A 81 -11.34 -6.34 -9.36
CA ILE A 81 -12.65 -7.00 -9.22
C ILE A 81 -13.26 -6.68 -7.86
N ILE A 82 -12.55 -6.89 -6.75
CA ILE A 82 -13.09 -6.62 -5.42
C ILE A 82 -13.40 -5.13 -5.22
N PHE A 83 -12.60 -4.23 -5.79
CA PHE A 83 -12.88 -2.80 -5.77
C PHE A 83 -14.17 -2.44 -6.50
N ALA A 84 -14.46 -3.08 -7.64
CA ALA A 84 -15.73 -2.88 -8.34
C ALA A 84 -16.93 -3.29 -7.47
N PHE A 85 -16.83 -4.39 -6.71
CA PHE A 85 -17.87 -4.78 -5.75
C PHE A 85 -18.01 -3.78 -4.60
N TYR A 86 -16.91 -3.23 -4.09
CA TYR A 86 -16.96 -2.17 -3.08
C TYR A 86 -17.60 -0.89 -3.61
N LEU A 87 -17.31 -0.48 -4.85
CA LEU A 87 -18.00 0.64 -5.51
C LEU A 87 -19.50 0.39 -5.62
N LEU A 88 -19.92 -0.80 -6.08
CA LEU A 88 -21.33 -1.16 -6.15
C LEU A 88 -22.00 -1.11 -4.77
N THR A 89 -21.31 -1.57 -3.73
CA THR A 89 -21.80 -1.52 -2.34
C THR A 89 -21.93 -0.08 -1.85
N THR A 90 -20.97 0.80 -2.18
CA THR A 90 -21.06 2.24 -1.90
C THR A 90 -22.28 2.85 -2.59
N PHE A 91 -22.52 2.57 -3.87
CA PHE A 91 -23.71 3.05 -4.57
C PHE A 91 -25.01 2.51 -3.95
N ALA A 92 -25.05 1.23 -3.59
CA ALA A 92 -26.20 0.64 -2.91
C ALA A 92 -26.49 1.35 -1.58
N SER A 93 -25.47 1.61 -0.77
CA SER A 93 -25.61 2.32 0.51
C SER A 93 -26.11 3.76 0.35
N LEU A 94 -25.79 4.43 -0.77
CA LEU A 94 -26.33 5.74 -1.10
C LEU A 94 -27.84 5.66 -1.37
N PHE A 95 -28.32 4.63 -2.07
CA PHE A 95 -29.75 4.41 -2.27
C PHE A 95 -30.47 4.10 -0.95
N THR A 96 -29.83 3.39 -0.02
CA THR A 96 -30.40 3.09 1.30
C THR A 96 -30.75 4.37 2.07
N ILE A 97 -29.92 5.42 1.99
CA ILE A 97 -30.22 6.72 2.64
C ILE A 97 -31.52 7.34 2.12
N PHE A 98 -31.79 7.22 0.81
CA PHE A 98 -33.02 7.73 0.22
C PHE A 98 -34.25 6.88 0.59
N GLN A 99 -34.06 5.58 0.85
CA GLN A 99 -35.15 4.67 1.22
C GLN A 99 -35.48 4.74 2.71
N SER A 100 -34.47 4.85 3.57
CA SER A 100 -34.62 4.90 5.02
C SER A 100 -33.57 5.82 5.61
N PHE A 101 -33.94 7.10 5.78
CA PHE A 101 -33.06 8.08 6.37
C PHE A 101 -32.95 7.86 7.89
N GLY A 102 -31.83 7.28 8.31
CA GLY A 102 -31.53 6.99 9.71
C GLY A 102 -30.03 7.06 10.00
N PHE A 103 -29.66 7.20 11.27
CA PHE A 103 -28.25 7.30 11.65
C PHE A 103 -27.42 6.10 11.19
N ASP A 104 -27.98 4.89 11.25
CA ASP A 104 -27.36 3.67 10.74
C ASP A 104 -27.06 3.75 9.22
N SER A 105 -28.02 4.23 8.42
CA SER A 105 -27.82 4.41 6.97
C SER A 105 -26.69 5.40 6.64
N ILE A 106 -26.53 6.47 7.44
CA ILE A 106 -25.45 7.46 7.30
C ILE A 106 -24.10 6.84 7.66
N LEU A 107 -24.03 6.11 8.78
CA LEU A 107 -22.81 5.41 9.21
C LEU A 107 -22.39 4.36 8.16
N ASN A 108 -23.36 3.61 7.64
CA ASN A 108 -23.11 2.61 6.60
C ASN A 108 -22.59 3.26 5.31
N LEU A 109 -23.18 4.37 4.84
CA LEU A 109 -22.62 5.11 3.69
C LEU A 109 -21.21 5.63 4.00
N ALA A 110 -21.01 6.26 5.16
CA ALA A 110 -19.72 6.82 5.54
C ALA A 110 -18.62 5.73 5.56
N PHE A 111 -18.93 4.57 6.13
CA PHE A 111 -18.06 3.40 6.11
C PHE A 111 -17.76 2.97 4.67
N ASN A 112 -18.80 2.75 3.84
CA ASN A 112 -18.64 2.26 2.48
C ASN A 112 -17.89 3.23 1.57
N VAL A 113 -18.10 4.55 1.72
CA VAL A 113 -17.33 5.55 0.99
C VAL A 113 -15.87 5.49 1.42
N LEU A 114 -15.61 5.54 2.73
CA LEU A 114 -14.26 5.62 3.24
C LEU A 114 -13.44 4.35 2.97
N ILE A 115 -14.04 3.17 3.12
CA ILE A 115 -13.36 1.89 2.86
C ILE A 115 -13.04 1.73 1.38
N THR A 116 -13.95 2.13 0.48
CA THR A 116 -13.72 2.07 -0.97
C THR A 116 -12.61 3.02 -1.39
N LEU A 117 -12.63 4.26 -0.89
CA LEU A 117 -11.56 5.24 -1.16
C LEU A 117 -10.22 4.75 -0.61
N TYR A 118 -10.20 4.25 0.63
CA TYR A 118 -8.97 3.77 1.26
C TYR A 118 -8.40 2.53 0.56
N PHE A 119 -9.26 1.58 0.17
CA PHE A 119 -8.85 0.42 -0.62
C PHE A 119 -8.30 0.86 -1.98
N GLY A 120 -9.03 1.69 -2.72
CA GLY A 120 -8.61 2.17 -4.04
C GLY A 120 -7.28 2.92 -3.99
N TYR A 121 -7.14 3.84 -3.03
CA TYR A 121 -5.88 4.54 -2.80
C TYR A 121 -4.75 3.57 -2.40
N SER A 122 -5.01 2.64 -1.49
CA SER A 122 -3.95 1.74 -1.01
C SER A 122 -3.44 0.77 -2.07
N PHE A 123 -4.34 0.21 -2.87
CA PHE A 123 -4.02 -0.84 -3.83
C PHE A 123 -3.69 -0.32 -5.24
N PHE A 124 -4.19 0.86 -5.64
CA PHE A 124 -4.00 1.34 -7.01
C PHE A 124 -3.03 2.49 -7.17
N THR A 125 -2.63 3.27 -6.15
CA THR A 125 -1.74 4.44 -6.34
C THR A 125 -0.50 4.14 -7.19
N ARG A 126 0.00 2.89 -7.19
CA ARG A 126 1.19 2.49 -7.96
C ARG A 126 0.92 1.67 -9.21
N THR A 127 -0.31 1.23 -9.43
CA THR A 127 -0.67 0.54 -10.66
C THR A 127 -0.74 1.53 -11.81
N VAL A 128 -0.82 1.02 -13.04
CA VAL A 128 -1.01 1.87 -14.24
C VAL A 128 -2.25 2.76 -14.05
N ILE A 129 -3.34 2.16 -13.55
CA ILE A 129 -4.61 2.86 -13.25
C ILE A 129 -4.40 4.04 -12.30
N GLY A 130 -3.67 3.86 -11.20
CA GLY A 130 -3.48 4.96 -10.24
C GLY A 130 -2.56 6.06 -10.73
N LYS A 131 -1.59 5.74 -11.59
CA LYS A 131 -0.75 6.76 -12.25
C LYS A 131 -1.57 7.59 -13.23
N ASP A 132 -2.41 6.94 -14.03
CA ASP A 132 -3.27 7.61 -15.01
C ASP A 132 -4.30 8.52 -14.32
N LEU A 133 -4.85 8.08 -13.18
CA LEU A 133 -5.76 8.85 -12.34
C LEU A 133 -5.06 9.87 -11.42
N LYS A 134 -3.72 9.95 -11.44
CA LYS A 134 -2.91 10.80 -10.55
C LYS A 134 -3.30 10.67 -9.07
N LEU A 135 -3.54 9.43 -8.61
CA LEU A 135 -3.95 9.17 -7.23
C LEU A 135 -2.92 9.67 -6.19
N SER A 136 -1.63 9.73 -6.55
CA SER A 136 -0.58 10.28 -5.70
C SER A 136 -0.74 11.77 -5.41
N ASP A 137 -1.38 12.50 -6.32
CA ASP A 137 -1.54 13.96 -6.27
C ASP A 137 -2.99 14.34 -5.90
N SER A 138 -3.82 13.33 -5.61
CA SER A 138 -5.22 13.51 -5.27
C SER A 138 -5.39 13.92 -3.80
N PRO A 139 -6.54 14.51 -3.41
CA PRO A 139 -6.85 14.78 -2.01
C PRO A 139 -6.79 13.54 -1.11
N LEU A 140 -6.91 12.34 -1.68
CA LEU A 140 -6.77 11.09 -0.94
C LEU A 140 -5.36 10.88 -0.38
N ALA A 141 -4.35 11.50 -0.98
CA ALA A 141 -2.95 11.42 -0.55
C ALA A 141 -2.64 12.31 0.66
N GLU A 142 -3.50 13.27 0.99
CA GLU A 142 -3.33 14.14 2.16
C GLU A 142 -3.57 13.39 3.48
N ILE A 143 -4.41 12.35 3.43
CA ILE A 143 -4.73 11.52 4.58
C ILE A 143 -3.68 10.40 4.66
N ASN A 144 -2.95 10.35 5.78
CA ASN A 144 -1.95 9.31 5.97
C ASN A 144 -2.59 7.94 6.25
N ASN A 145 -1.82 6.87 6.06
CA ASN A 145 -2.28 5.50 6.23
C ASN A 145 -2.90 5.24 7.63
N GLY A 146 -2.32 5.81 8.68
CA GLY A 146 -2.82 5.69 10.05
C GLY A 146 -4.16 6.42 10.28
N GLN A 147 -4.34 7.60 9.68
CA GLN A 147 -5.57 8.37 9.78
C GLN A 147 -6.74 7.63 9.13
N TYR A 148 -6.54 7.08 7.91
CA TYR A 148 -7.55 6.22 7.29
C TYR A 148 -7.93 5.05 8.20
N TYR A 149 -6.92 4.36 8.74
CA TYR A 149 -7.12 3.23 9.64
C TYR A 149 -7.97 3.63 10.87
N TYR A 150 -7.57 4.66 11.62
CA TYR A 150 -8.28 5.05 12.84
C TYR A 150 -9.67 5.63 12.58
N LEU A 151 -9.88 6.34 11.47
CA LEU A 151 -11.21 6.80 11.08
C LEU A 151 -12.15 5.62 10.83
N LEU A 152 -11.70 4.62 10.07
CA LEU A 152 -12.48 3.40 9.82
C LEU A 152 -12.75 2.61 11.09
N ILE A 153 -11.75 2.44 11.97
CA ILE A 153 -11.95 1.78 13.26
C ILE A 153 -12.97 2.53 14.12
N GLY A 154 -12.91 3.87 14.14
CA GLY A 154 -13.88 4.69 14.86
C GLY A 154 -15.31 4.50 14.33
N ILE A 155 -15.49 4.49 13.01
CA ILE A 155 -16.80 4.24 12.38
C ILE A 155 -17.29 2.83 12.73
N ILE A 156 -16.45 1.79 12.60
CA ILE A 156 -16.82 0.41 12.95
C ILE A 156 -17.29 0.31 14.41
N ALA A 157 -16.56 0.94 15.34
CA ALA A 157 -16.91 0.93 16.76
C ALA A 157 -18.26 1.62 17.03
N ILE A 158 -18.49 2.79 16.42
CA ILE A 158 -19.76 3.51 16.55
C ILE A 158 -20.90 2.71 15.94
N SER A 159 -20.73 2.16 14.74
CA SER A 159 -21.72 1.30 14.09
C SER A 159 -22.08 0.11 14.96
N LEU A 160 -21.09 -0.60 15.52
CA LEU A 160 -21.33 -1.72 16.43
C LEU A 160 -22.17 -1.30 17.65
N ILE A 161 -21.85 -0.16 18.27
CA ILE A 161 -22.63 0.36 19.42
C ILE A 161 -24.08 0.62 19.00
N VAL A 162 -24.30 1.27 17.86
CA VAL A 162 -25.65 1.56 17.35
C VAL A 162 -26.43 0.25 17.12
N SER A 163 -25.82 -0.73 16.45
CA SER A 163 -26.44 -2.02 16.19
C SER A 163 -26.78 -2.76 17.50
N LEU A 164 -25.86 -2.81 18.46
CA LEU A 164 -26.06 -3.48 19.75
C LEU A 164 -27.11 -2.81 20.63
N VAL A 165 -27.32 -1.50 20.52
CA VAL A 165 -28.41 -0.81 21.25
C VAL A 165 -29.77 -1.13 20.63
N SER A 166 -29.82 -1.35 19.32
CA SER A 166 -31.07 -1.62 18.58
C SER A 166 -31.51 -3.08 18.56
N VAL A 167 -30.64 -3.98 19.03
CA VAL A 167 -30.79 -5.42 18.84
C VAL A 167 -31.83 -6.02 19.79
N ASN A 168 -32.64 -6.95 19.27
CA ASN A 168 -33.71 -7.61 20.05
C ASN A 168 -33.48 -9.12 20.22
N SER A 169 -32.45 -9.69 19.59
CA SER A 169 -32.12 -11.11 19.66
C SER A 169 -30.63 -11.33 19.97
N PHE A 170 -30.30 -12.45 20.61
CA PHE A 170 -28.90 -12.84 20.84
C PHE A 170 -28.19 -13.20 19.52
N GLU A 171 -28.94 -13.72 18.57
CA GLU A 171 -28.43 -14.17 17.26
C GLU A 171 -27.87 -12.98 16.48
N ASP A 172 -28.63 -11.88 16.44
CA ASP A 172 -28.20 -10.62 15.83
C ASP A 172 -26.97 -10.02 16.54
N VAL A 173 -26.88 -10.13 17.87
CA VAL A 173 -25.68 -9.69 18.63
C VAL A 173 -24.44 -10.41 18.14
N VAL A 174 -24.52 -11.74 17.96
CA VAL A 174 -23.40 -12.55 17.48
C VAL A 174 -23.01 -12.13 16.05
N VAL A 175 -23.99 -11.91 15.17
CA VAL A 175 -23.74 -11.45 13.81
C VAL A 175 -23.04 -10.09 13.80
N TYR A 176 -23.55 -9.09 14.52
CA TYR A 176 -22.95 -7.75 14.56
C TYR A 176 -21.51 -7.76 15.10
N LEU A 177 -21.22 -8.59 16.11
CA LEU A 177 -19.86 -8.74 16.63
C LEU A 177 -18.91 -9.35 15.59
N LEU A 178 -19.37 -10.37 14.87
CA LEU A 178 -18.57 -11.01 13.81
C LEU A 178 -18.36 -10.08 12.61
N GLU A 179 -19.36 -9.30 12.23
CA GLU A 179 -19.25 -8.32 11.14
C GLU A 179 -18.28 -7.19 11.51
N ALA A 180 -18.39 -6.65 12.73
CA ALA A 180 -17.44 -5.66 13.22
C ALA A 180 -16.01 -6.21 13.26
N LEU A 181 -15.83 -7.46 13.71
CA LEU A 181 -14.53 -8.12 13.72
C LEU A 181 -13.99 -8.33 12.29
N TYR A 182 -14.83 -8.74 11.35
CA TYR A 182 -14.47 -8.84 9.94
C TYR A 182 -14.00 -7.50 9.38
N HIS A 183 -14.79 -6.43 9.57
CA HIS A 183 -14.44 -5.10 9.09
C HIS A 183 -13.13 -4.60 9.71
N PHE A 184 -12.94 -4.81 11.02
CA PHE A 184 -11.68 -4.46 11.70
C PHE A 184 -10.48 -5.17 11.07
N MET A 185 -10.57 -6.49 10.87
CA MET A 185 -9.50 -7.28 10.27
C MET A 185 -9.26 -6.91 8.79
N PHE A 186 -10.31 -6.54 8.06
CA PHE A 186 -10.22 -6.13 6.66
C PHE A 186 -9.52 -4.77 6.53
N VAL A 187 -9.90 -3.80 7.37
CA VAL A 187 -9.21 -2.50 7.45
C VAL A 187 -7.73 -2.69 7.81
N ARG A 188 -7.43 -3.60 8.75
CA ARG A 188 -6.04 -3.93 9.10
C ARG A 188 -5.27 -4.53 7.92
N TYR A 189 -5.91 -5.39 7.13
CA TYR A 189 -5.30 -5.95 5.92
C TYR A 189 -4.90 -4.85 4.93
N ILE A 190 -5.78 -3.87 4.67
CA ILE A 190 -5.49 -2.73 3.79
C ILE A 190 -4.31 -1.92 4.35
N TYR A 191 -4.33 -1.62 5.65
CA TYR A 191 -3.28 -0.86 6.32
C TYR A 191 -1.90 -1.48 6.15
N LEU A 192 -1.78 -2.79 6.41
CA LEU A 192 -0.52 -3.50 6.29
C LEU A 192 -0.03 -3.58 4.85
N TYR A 193 -0.95 -3.73 3.89
CA TYR A 193 -0.57 -3.69 2.48
C TYR A 193 0.02 -2.33 2.11
N LYS A 194 -0.65 -1.23 2.49
CA LYS A 194 -0.16 0.12 2.23
C LYS A 194 1.18 0.39 2.90
N GLU A 195 1.33 -0.02 4.16
CA GLU A 195 2.58 0.11 4.90
C GLU A 195 3.72 -0.68 4.24
N TYR A 196 3.45 -1.90 3.78
CA TYR A 196 4.43 -2.69 3.03
C TYR A 196 4.87 -1.98 1.74
N VAL A 197 3.93 -1.40 1.01
CA VAL A 197 4.22 -0.64 -0.21
C VAL A 197 5.09 0.58 0.11
N GLU A 198 4.70 1.40 1.09
CA GLU A 198 5.44 2.59 1.51
C GLU A 198 6.87 2.27 2.00
N ARG A 199 7.03 1.21 2.79
CA ARG A 199 8.36 0.77 3.26
C ARG A 199 9.27 0.37 2.10
N LYS A 200 8.74 -0.39 1.14
CA LYS A 200 9.49 -0.80 -0.05
C LYS A 200 9.96 0.40 -0.87
N GLU A 201 9.20 1.49 -0.89
CA GLU A 201 9.61 2.74 -1.56
C GLU A 201 10.76 3.44 -0.87
N LEU A 202 10.67 3.56 0.45
CA LEU A 202 11.71 4.18 1.26
C LEU A 202 13.02 3.43 1.08
N ASP A 203 12.98 2.10 0.98
CA ASP A 203 14.17 1.28 0.74
C ASP A 203 14.76 1.53 -0.66
N ILE A 204 13.92 1.56 -1.71
CA ILE A 204 14.37 1.89 -3.08
C ILE A 204 14.94 3.32 -3.16
N ALA A 205 14.33 4.29 -2.47
CA ALA A 205 14.80 5.67 -2.46
C ALA A 205 16.17 5.78 -1.78
N LYS A 206 16.36 5.10 -0.64
CA LYS A 206 17.64 5.04 0.07
C LYS A 206 18.73 4.35 -0.76
N GLU A 207 18.39 3.31 -1.52
CA GLU A 207 19.34 2.67 -2.44
C GLU A 207 19.80 3.63 -3.54
N LYS A 208 18.87 4.37 -4.17
CA LYS A 208 19.20 5.37 -5.19
C LYS A 208 20.03 6.53 -4.64
N GLU A 209 19.77 6.98 -3.42
CA GLU A 209 20.60 8.02 -2.78
C GLU A 209 22.02 7.52 -2.54
N LYS A 210 22.18 6.28 -2.05
CA LYS A 210 23.51 5.67 -1.87
C LYS A 210 24.26 5.49 -3.19
N GLU A 211 23.57 5.18 -4.29
CA GLU A 211 24.18 5.11 -5.63
C GLU A 211 24.66 6.49 -6.10
N ARG A 212 23.83 7.52 -5.94
CA ARG A 212 24.20 8.91 -6.28
C ARG A 212 25.35 9.45 -5.44
N GLU A 213 25.43 9.08 -4.16
CA GLU A 213 26.55 9.46 -3.30
C GLU A 213 27.85 8.79 -3.74
N LYS A 214 27.79 7.52 -4.19
CA LYS A 214 28.93 6.80 -4.75
C LYS A 214 29.41 7.42 -6.07
N GLU A 215 28.50 7.74 -6.98
CA GLU A 215 28.85 8.43 -8.24
C GLU A 215 29.54 9.77 -7.96
N LYS A 216 28.99 10.60 -7.06
CA LYS A 216 29.62 11.87 -6.66
C LYS A 216 30.98 11.72 -5.97
N THR A 217 31.24 10.59 -5.31
CA THR A 217 32.57 10.33 -4.72
C THR A 217 33.56 9.84 -5.76
N VAL A 218 33.11 9.07 -6.77
CA VAL A 218 33.95 8.66 -7.90
C VAL A 218 34.32 9.87 -8.75
N ASP A 219 33.36 10.73 -9.09
CA ASP A 219 33.62 11.96 -9.86
C ASP A 219 34.62 12.87 -9.14
N LYS A 220 34.49 13.05 -7.82
CA LYS A 220 35.47 13.82 -7.02
C LYS A 220 36.86 13.19 -6.97
N VAL A 221 36.95 11.86 -7.00
CA VAL A 221 38.24 11.15 -7.00
C VAL A 221 38.90 11.21 -8.38
N GLU A 222 38.12 11.22 -9.46
CA GLU A 222 38.62 11.44 -10.82
C GLU A 222 39.06 12.89 -11.03
N GLU A 223 38.30 13.88 -10.55
CA GLU A 223 38.67 15.31 -10.60
C GLU A 223 40.00 15.58 -9.85
N VAL A 224 40.18 14.99 -8.66
CA VAL A 224 41.44 15.14 -7.89
C VAL A 224 42.62 14.44 -8.57
N LYS A 225 42.40 13.34 -9.29
CA LYS A 225 43.46 12.66 -10.05
C LYS A 225 43.88 13.46 -11.29
N GLU A 226 42.93 14.07 -12.01
CA GLU A 226 43.25 14.94 -13.15
C GLU A 226 44.07 16.18 -12.74
N ASP A 227 43.75 16.77 -11.59
CA ASP A 227 44.46 17.92 -11.00
C ASP A 227 45.89 17.58 -10.51
N GLU A 228 46.15 16.33 -10.11
CA GLU A 228 47.49 15.85 -9.77
C GLU A 228 48.35 15.54 -11.02
N THR A 229 47.74 15.05 -12.11
CA THR A 229 48.46 14.84 -13.38
C THR A 229 48.86 16.15 -14.06
N THR A 230 48.01 17.18 -14.03
CA THR A 230 48.32 18.50 -14.62
C THR A 230 49.41 19.26 -13.86
N LYS A 231 49.53 19.09 -12.53
CA LYS A 231 50.63 19.68 -11.74
C LYS A 231 51.99 19.02 -11.93
N ASN A 232 52.07 17.79 -12.42
CA ASN A 232 53.35 17.09 -12.62
C ASN A 232 53.98 17.33 -14.01
N GLU A 233 53.27 17.93 -14.97
CA GLU A 233 53.81 18.26 -16.29
C GLU A 233 54.46 19.66 -16.38
N GLU A 234 54.23 20.57 -15.42
CA GLU A 234 54.88 21.89 -15.36
C GLU A 234 56.15 21.89 -14.50
N LYS A 235 57.21 21.19 -14.94
CA LYS A 235 58.59 21.57 -14.58
C LYS A 235 59.22 22.31 -15.78
N PRO A 236 59.62 23.59 -15.66
CA PRO A 236 60.20 24.30 -16.78
C PRO A 236 61.59 23.75 -17.11
N LYS A 237 61.80 23.38 -18.39
CA LYS A 237 63.14 23.23 -18.97
C LYS A 237 63.81 24.60 -19.03
N GLU A 238 64.89 24.76 -18.28
CA GLU A 238 65.73 25.96 -18.26
C GLU A 238 66.45 26.12 -19.62
N VAL A 239 65.94 27.04 -20.46
CA VAL A 239 66.55 27.37 -21.76
C VAL A 239 67.57 28.49 -21.57
N LYS A 240 68.87 28.14 -21.59
CA LYS A 240 69.98 29.09 -21.74
C LYS A 240 69.88 29.82 -23.09
N ARG A 241 69.45 31.08 -23.11
CA ARG A 241 69.65 32.00 -24.25
C ARG A 241 70.92 32.84 -24.02
N ARG A 242 72.02 32.48 -24.71
CA ARG A 242 73.15 33.40 -24.93
C ARG A 242 72.86 34.26 -26.16
N GLY A 243 72.76 35.57 -25.95
CA GLY A 243 72.69 36.55 -27.02
C GLY A 243 74.02 36.73 -27.75
N ARG A 244 73.94 37.05 -29.04
CA ARG A 244 74.98 37.72 -29.83
C ARG A 244 74.26 38.68 -30.77
N PRO A 245 74.77 39.91 -30.99
CA PRO A 245 75.86 40.16 -31.96
C PRO A 245 76.86 41.24 -31.42
N LYS A 246 77.99 41.66 -32.00
CA LYS A 246 78.67 41.55 -33.31
C LYS A 246 80.14 42.05 -33.13
N LYS A 247 81.08 41.51 -33.92
CA LYS A 247 82.36 42.06 -34.49
C LYS A 247 83.14 43.15 -33.69
N ASN A 248 84.47 43.07 -33.50
CA ASN A 248 85.52 42.94 -34.53
C ASN A 248 86.92 42.80 -33.89
N LYS A 249 87.85 42.25 -34.69
CA LYS A 249 89.29 42.55 -34.82
C LYS A 249 90.37 41.95 -33.88
N ASP A 250 91.25 41.25 -34.59
CA ASP A 250 92.72 41.28 -34.55
C ASP A 250 93.50 40.46 -33.50
N GLU A 251 94.61 39.89 -34.02
CA GLU A 251 95.78 39.31 -33.36
C GLU A 251 95.60 37.93 -32.71
N GLU A 252 96.55 36.99 -32.75
CA GLU A 252 97.72 36.69 -33.56
C GLU A 252 98.26 35.39 -32.92
N ALA A 253 98.82 34.49 -33.74
CA ALA A 253 99.95 33.62 -33.41
C ALA A 253 99.90 32.57 -32.26
N LEU A 254 100.52 31.44 -32.63
CA LEU A 254 101.36 30.52 -31.83
C LEU A 254 100.76 29.22 -31.27
N LYS A 255 101.13 28.19 -32.04
CA LYS A 255 101.54 26.81 -31.70
C LYS A 255 100.48 25.71 -31.78
#